data_AF-A0A1N7R5Y7-F1
#
_entry.id   AF-A0A1N7R5Y7-F1
#
_cell.length_a   1.000
_cell.length_b   1.000
_cell.length_c   1.000
_cell.angle_alpha   90.00
_cell.angle_beta   90.00
_cell.angle_gamma   90.00
#
_symmetry.space_group_name_H-M   'P 1'
#
loop_
_entity.id
_entity.type
_entity.pdbx_description
1 polymer ?
#
loop_
_entity_poly.entity_id
_entity_poly.type
_entity_poly.pdbx_seq_one_letter_code
_entity_poly.pdbx_strand_id
1 'polypeptide(L)'
;MTARRLLTAPAVRWFALLALCGAYIQGGLVKLLDFDGAQAEMAHFGLQPAALAAVAVILLELGASALVLSGRLRWLGALALAAFTAAAALMANRYWESPPDARFMTMNAFYEHFGLAGAWVLVAWHDLTERPHGRS
;
A
#
# COMPACT_ATOMS: atom_id res chain seq x y z
N MET A 1 2.48 34.51 -7.88
CA MET A 1 3.09 33.16 -7.76
C MET A 1 2.19 32.17 -8.45
N THR A 2 2.63 31.59 -9.57
CA THR A 2 1.80 30.78 -10.48
C THR A 2 1.47 29.41 -9.84
N ALA A 3 0.22 28.95 -9.91
CA ALA A 3 -0.27 27.69 -9.31
C ALA A 3 0.65 26.47 -9.56
N ARG A 4 1.30 26.42 -10.73
CA ARG A 4 2.32 25.43 -11.09
C ARG A 4 3.43 25.30 -10.04
N ARG A 5 3.96 26.41 -9.50
CA ARG A 5 5.05 26.37 -8.49
C ARG A 5 4.60 25.74 -7.17
N LEU A 6 3.34 25.92 -6.79
CA LEU A 6 2.79 25.33 -5.58
C LEU A 6 2.62 23.82 -5.75
N LEU A 7 2.04 23.39 -6.89
CA LEU A 7 1.81 21.96 -7.17
C LEU A 7 3.09 21.15 -7.39
N THR A 8 4.16 21.79 -7.88
CA THR A 8 5.46 21.12 -8.09
C THR A 8 6.40 21.25 -6.88
N ALA A 9 5.94 21.77 -5.74
CA ALA A 9 6.77 21.93 -4.56
C ALA A 9 7.16 20.55 -3.98
N PRO A 10 8.41 20.36 -3.52
CA PRO A 10 8.84 19.10 -2.90
C PRO A 10 7.97 18.67 -1.72
N ALA A 11 7.47 19.64 -0.94
CA ALA A 11 6.55 19.39 0.17
C ALA A 11 5.23 18.75 -0.29
N VAL A 12 4.66 19.22 -1.41
CA VAL A 12 3.40 18.67 -1.95
C VAL A 12 3.61 17.21 -2.37
N ARG A 13 4.73 16.90 -3.04
CA ARG A 13 5.08 15.51 -3.37
C ARG A 13 5.19 14.64 -2.13
N TRP A 14 5.86 15.14 -1.09
CA TRP A 14 6.05 14.38 0.15
C TRP A 14 4.71 14.12 0.88
N PHE A 15 3.85 15.13 1.00
CA PHE A 15 2.52 14.96 1.58
C PHE A 15 1.62 14.05 0.76
N ALA A 16 1.71 14.08 -0.57
CA ALA A 16 0.98 13.15 -1.43
C ALA A 16 1.45 11.70 -1.21
N LEU A 17 2.77 11.47 -1.09
CA LEU A 17 3.31 10.15 -0.76
C LEU A 17 2.88 9.69 0.65
N LEU A 18 2.82 10.60 1.62
CA LEU A 18 2.31 10.32 2.96
C LEU A 18 0.85 9.91 2.93
N ALA A 19 0.02 10.63 2.17
CA ALA A 19 -1.40 10.30 2.00
C ALA A 19 -1.57 8.91 1.36
N LEU A 20 -0.79 8.57 0.33
CA LEU A 20 -0.78 7.23 -0.26
C LEU A 20 -0.33 6.16 0.75
N CYS A 21 0.70 6.45 1.56
CA CYS A 21 1.15 5.54 2.63
C CYS A 21 0.13 5.40 3.77
N GLY A 22 -0.84 6.31 3.89
CA GLY A 22 -1.71 6.42 5.06
C GLY A 22 -2.45 5.13 5.41
N ALA A 23 -3.01 4.45 4.41
CA ALA A 23 -3.72 3.18 4.62
C ALA A 23 -2.79 2.08 5.20
N TYR A 24 -1.54 2.02 4.75
CA TYR A 24 -0.56 1.02 5.20
C TYR A 24 0.02 1.36 6.56
N ILE A 25 0.31 2.64 6.81
CA ILE A 25 0.77 3.09 8.13
C ILE A 25 -0.30 2.82 9.17
N GLN A 26 -1.56 3.18 8.88
CA GLN A 26 -2.67 2.92 9.78
C GLN A 26 -2.90 1.41 9.97
N GLY A 27 -2.92 0.63 8.89
CA GLY A 27 -3.10 -0.83 8.94
C GLY A 27 -2.00 -1.53 9.74
N GLY A 28 -0.74 -1.19 9.47
CA GLY A 28 0.42 -1.77 10.13
C GLY A 28 0.51 -1.38 11.61
N LEU A 29 0.17 -0.14 11.96
CA LEU A 29 0.10 0.29 13.36
C LEU A 29 -1.01 -0.42 14.12
N VAL A 30 -2.20 -0.59 13.53
CA VAL A 30 -3.29 -1.33 14.16
C VAL A 30 -2.89 -2.78 14.40
N LYS A 31 -2.30 -3.45 13.40
CA LYS A 31 -1.81 -4.83 13.55
C LYS A 31 -0.66 -4.96 14.55
N LEU A 32 0.19 -3.94 14.66
CA LEU A 32 1.29 -3.92 15.63
C LEU A 32 0.79 -3.73 17.07
N LEU A 33 -0.24 -2.90 17.27
CA LEU A 33 -0.82 -2.63 18.58
C LEU A 33 -1.80 -3.75 19.03
N ASP A 34 -2.43 -4.44 18.09
CA ASP A 34 -3.30 -5.60 18.31
C ASP A 34 -2.79 -6.81 17.49
N PHE A 35 -1.70 -7.40 17.97
CA PHE A 35 -1.06 -8.52 17.28
C PHE A 35 -1.91 -9.81 17.31
N ASP A 36 -2.71 -10.01 18.35
CA ASP A 36 -3.63 -11.16 18.43
C ASP A 36 -4.74 -11.02 17.39
N GLY A 37 -5.30 -9.82 17.22
CA GLY A 37 -6.21 -9.50 16.11
C GLY A 37 -5.57 -9.73 14.74
N ALA A 38 -4.31 -9.31 14.56
CA ALA A 38 -3.58 -9.54 13.32
C ALA A 38 -3.41 -11.04 13.00
N GLN A 39 -3.06 -11.86 14.00
CA GLN A 39 -2.98 -13.31 13.83
C GLN A 39 -4.33 -13.94 13.45
N ALA A 40 -5.42 -13.48 14.09
CA ALA A 40 -6.76 -13.95 13.78
C ALA A 40 -7.16 -13.60 12.33
N GLU A 41 -6.83 -12.40 11.85
CA GLU A 41 -7.04 -11.98 10.47
C GLU A 41 -6.26 -12.88 9.49
N MET A 42 -4.98 -13.16 9.77
CA MET A 42 -4.17 -14.04 8.93
C MET A 42 -4.74 -15.46 8.87
N ALA A 43 -5.17 -15.99 10.03
CA ALA A 43 -5.81 -17.30 10.11
C ALA A 43 -7.14 -17.34 9.35
N HIS A 44 -7.94 -16.26 9.40
CA HIS A 44 -9.19 -16.13 8.64
C HIS A 44 -8.95 -16.22 7.14
N PHE A 45 -7.86 -15.61 6.65
CA PHE A 45 -7.44 -15.69 5.24
C PHE A 45 -6.67 -16.98 4.90
N GLY A 46 -6.52 -17.91 5.84
CA GLY A 46 -5.83 -19.19 5.62
C GLY A 46 -4.30 -19.08 5.53
N LEU A 47 -3.73 -17.95 5.94
CA LEU A 47 -2.28 -17.72 5.94
C LEU A 47 -1.65 -18.36 7.17
N GLN A 48 -0.95 -19.48 6.96
CA GLN A 48 -0.27 -20.22 8.01
C GLN A 48 1.25 -20.33 7.74
N PRO A 49 2.11 -20.19 8.78
CA PRO A 49 1.77 -19.89 10.18
C PRO A 49 1.31 -18.45 10.40
N ALA A 50 0.17 -18.26 11.07
CA ALA A 50 -0.50 -16.96 11.22
C ALA A 50 0.39 -15.88 11.86
N ALA A 51 1.17 -16.22 12.89
CA ALA A 51 2.11 -15.30 13.52
C ALA A 51 3.18 -14.77 12.54
N LEU A 52 3.74 -15.65 11.70
CA LEU A 52 4.75 -15.26 10.71
C LEU A 52 4.15 -14.40 9.61
N ALA A 53 2.95 -14.76 9.15
CA ALA A 53 2.22 -13.95 8.18
C ALA A 53 1.91 -12.55 8.74
N ALA A 54 1.45 -12.45 9.99
CA ALA A 54 1.13 -11.17 10.62
C ALA A 54 2.38 -10.28 10.74
N VAL A 55 3.49 -10.84 11.20
CA VAL A 55 4.78 -10.12 11.24
C VAL A 55 5.22 -9.67 9.85
N ALA A 56 5.10 -10.53 8.84
CA ALA A 56 5.47 -10.18 7.47
C ALA A 56 4.61 -9.03 6.92
N VAL A 57 3.29 -9.04 7.17
CA VAL A 57 2.38 -7.96 6.76
C VAL A 57 2.74 -6.65 7.47
N ILE A 58 2.96 -6.67 8.80
CA ILE A 58 3.34 -5.48 9.56
C ILE A 58 4.66 -4.88 9.02
N LEU A 59 5.67 -5.73 8.82
CA LEU A 59 6.97 -5.30 8.29
C LEU A 59 6.85 -4.77 6.87
N LEU A 60 6.00 -5.37 6.04
CA LEU A 60 5.74 -4.89 4.68
C LEU A 60 5.05 -3.54 4.72
N GLU A 61 3.93 -3.40 5.43
CA GLU A 61 3.12 -2.18 5.49
C GLU A 61 3.95 -0.99 6.03
N LEU A 62 4.64 -1.16 7.16
CA LEU A 62 5.42 -0.10 7.80
C LEU A 62 6.77 0.11 7.12
N GLY A 63 7.46 -0.98 6.79
CA GLY A 63 8.78 -0.93 6.16
C GLY A 63 8.73 -0.35 4.75
N ALA A 64 7.79 -0.79 3.91
CA ALA A 64 7.66 -0.26 2.56
C ALA A 64 7.21 1.21 2.57
N SER A 65 6.32 1.60 3.50
CA SER A 65 5.98 3.02 3.72
C SER A 65 7.21 3.85 4.09
N ALA A 66 8.07 3.35 4.98
CA ALA A 66 9.31 4.03 5.35
C ALA A 66 10.29 4.18 4.17
N LEU A 67 10.43 3.16 3.31
CA LEU A 67 11.23 3.23 2.09
C LEU A 67 10.69 4.30 1.13
N VAL A 68 9.37 4.36 0.94
CA VAL A 68 8.72 5.36 0.08
C VAL A 68 8.95 6.78 0.58
N LEU A 69 8.69 7.01 1.88
CA LEU A 69 8.74 8.34 2.50
C LEU A 69 10.16 8.87 2.69
N SER A 70 11.12 8.00 2.99
CA SER A 70 12.54 8.37 3.06
C SER A 70 13.15 8.64 1.67
N GLY A 71 12.54 8.10 0.61
CA GLY A 71 13.07 8.14 -0.74
C GLY A 71 14.20 7.14 -1.01
N ARG A 72 14.65 6.38 -0.01
CA ARG A 72 15.65 5.32 -0.17
C ARG A 72 14.95 4.06 -0.65
N LEU A 73 15.32 3.57 -1.84
CA LEU A 73 14.67 2.42 -2.50
C LEU A 73 13.14 2.59 -2.64
N ARG A 74 12.68 3.84 -2.88
CA ARG A 74 11.24 4.15 -3.03
C ARG A 74 10.55 3.25 -4.05
N TRP A 75 11.18 3.00 -5.20
CA TRP A 75 10.60 2.11 -6.23
C TRP A 75 10.31 0.71 -5.69
N LEU A 76 11.18 0.16 -4.84
CA LEU A 76 11.01 -1.17 -4.26
C LEU A 76 9.88 -1.18 -3.25
N GLY A 77 9.84 -0.18 -2.36
CA GLY A 77 8.73 -0.01 -1.42
C GLY A 77 7.39 0.14 -2.13
N ALA A 78 7.34 0.96 -3.19
CA ALA A 78 6.14 1.16 -3.98
C ALA A 78 5.68 -0.13 -4.69
N LEU A 79 6.58 -0.90 -5.31
CA LEU A 79 6.21 -2.18 -5.92
C LEU A 79 5.74 -3.22 -4.88
N ALA A 80 6.36 -3.25 -3.71
CA ALA A 80 5.93 -4.12 -2.61
C ALA A 80 4.50 -3.76 -2.15
N LEU A 81 4.20 -2.46 -1.97
CA LEU A 81 2.87 -1.99 -1.62
C LEU A 81 1.85 -2.28 -2.75
N ALA A 82 2.24 -2.11 -4.02
CA ALA A 82 1.38 -2.44 -5.16
C ALA A 82 0.97 -3.92 -5.15
N ALA A 83 1.96 -4.82 -5.03
CA ALA A 83 1.73 -6.26 -5.02
C ALA A 83 0.87 -6.68 -3.81
N PHE A 84 1.20 -6.17 -2.62
CA PHE A 84 0.43 -6.42 -1.40
C PHE A 84 -1.02 -5.96 -1.54
N THR A 85 -1.25 -4.75 -2.07
CA THR A 85 -2.60 -4.19 -2.22
C THR A 85 -3.44 -4.99 -3.20
N ALA A 86 -2.85 -5.40 -4.33
CA ALA A 86 -3.53 -6.24 -5.30
C ALA A 86 -3.88 -7.61 -4.69
N ALA A 87 -2.93 -8.24 -3.99
CA ALA A 87 -3.16 -9.52 -3.32
C ALA A 87 -4.26 -9.40 -2.24
N ALA A 88 -4.18 -8.38 -1.38
CA ALA A 88 -5.18 -8.12 -0.34
C ALA A 88 -6.57 -7.89 -0.95
N ALA A 89 -6.68 -7.12 -2.03
CA ALA A 89 -7.96 -6.90 -2.71
C ALA A 89 -8.54 -8.20 -3.29
N LEU A 90 -7.70 -9.02 -3.94
CA LEU A 90 -8.09 -10.32 -4.49
C LEU A 90 -8.48 -11.34 -3.41
N MET A 91 -8.03 -11.16 -2.16
CA MET A 91 -8.38 -12.04 -1.04
C MET A 91 -9.59 -11.55 -0.26
N ALA A 92 -9.60 -10.28 0.13
CA ALA A 92 -10.59 -9.70 1.03
C ALA A 92 -11.82 -9.13 0.30
N ASN A 93 -11.66 -8.65 -0.94
CA ASN A 93 -12.71 -7.94 -1.68
C ASN A 93 -13.22 -8.73 -2.89
N ARG A 94 -13.36 -10.06 -2.76
CA ARG A 94 -13.87 -10.97 -3.80
C ARG A 94 -15.37 -10.77 -4.03
N TYR A 95 -15.74 -9.64 -4.62
CA TYR A 95 -17.13 -9.24 -4.78
C TYR A 95 -17.99 -10.25 -5.57
N TRP A 96 -17.37 -11.06 -6.42
CA TRP A 96 -18.03 -12.14 -7.16
C TRP A 96 -18.50 -13.30 -6.27
N GLU A 97 -17.96 -13.44 -5.06
CA GLU A 97 -18.38 -14.40 -4.03
C GLU A 97 -19.22 -13.77 -2.91
N SER A 98 -19.38 -12.45 -2.92
CA SER A 98 -20.15 -11.75 -1.89
C SER A 98 -21.66 -11.98 -2.04
N PRO A 99 -22.38 -12.05 -0.91
CA PRO A 99 -23.84 -11.98 -0.85
C PRO A 99 -24.41 -10.76 -1.59
N PRO A 100 -25.63 -10.83 -2.15
CA PRO A 100 -26.20 -9.75 -2.97
C PRO A 100 -26.26 -8.39 -2.27
N ASP A 101 -26.51 -8.37 -0.97
CA ASP A 101 -26.57 -7.18 -0.12
C ASP A 101 -25.20 -6.52 0.11
N ALA A 102 -24.13 -7.31 0.20
CA ALA A 102 -22.76 -6.81 0.41
C ALA A 102 -21.97 -6.60 -0.89
N ARG A 103 -22.44 -7.14 -2.02
CA ARG A 103 -21.70 -7.18 -3.30
C ARG A 103 -21.28 -5.81 -3.82
N PHE A 104 -22.18 -4.82 -3.79
CA PHE A 104 -21.86 -3.49 -4.32
C PHE A 104 -20.76 -2.80 -3.50
N MET A 105 -20.84 -2.84 -2.17
CA MET A 105 -19.81 -2.27 -1.30
C MET A 105 -18.46 -2.97 -1.49
N THR A 106 -18.47 -4.30 -1.54
CA THR A 106 -17.25 -5.10 -1.75
C THR A 106 -16.61 -4.82 -3.11
N MET A 107 -17.42 -4.63 -4.15
CA MET A 107 -16.95 -4.30 -5.50
C MET A 107 -16.27 -2.93 -5.52
N ASN A 108 -16.87 -1.92 -4.88
CA ASN A 108 -16.25 -0.59 -4.79
C ASN A 108 -14.90 -0.66 -4.06
N ALA A 109 -14.86 -1.34 -2.91
CA ALA A 109 -13.62 -1.56 -2.17
C ALA A 109 -12.55 -2.25 -3.04
N PHE A 110 -12.92 -3.27 -3.83
CA PHE A 110 -11.98 -3.93 -4.75
C PHE A 110 -11.35 -2.94 -5.74
N TYR A 111 -12.16 -2.12 -6.42
CA TYR A 111 -11.67 -1.17 -7.42
C TYR A 111 -10.92 0.01 -6.82
N GLU A 112 -11.25 0.45 -5.60
CA GLU A 112 -10.46 1.44 -4.86
C GLU A 112 -9.04 0.93 -4.59
N HIS A 113 -8.91 -0.31 -4.09
CA HIS A 113 -7.60 -0.93 -3.86
C HIS A 113 -6.86 -1.20 -5.17
N PHE A 114 -7.55 -1.62 -6.24
CA PHE A 114 -6.94 -1.82 -7.54
C PHE A 114 -6.38 -0.51 -8.13
N GLY A 115 -7.13 0.58 -8.00
CA GLY A 115 -6.66 1.92 -8.37
C GLY A 115 -5.45 2.36 -7.55
N LEU A 116 -5.45 2.10 -6.24
CA LEU A 116 -4.33 2.40 -5.35
C LEU A 116 -3.08 1.58 -5.72
N ALA A 117 -3.23 0.31 -6.06
CA ALA A 117 -2.13 -0.52 -6.56
C ALA A 117 -1.52 0.07 -7.85
N GLY A 118 -2.37 0.56 -8.77
CA GLY A 118 -1.92 1.28 -9.96
C GLY A 118 -1.15 2.56 -9.63
N ALA A 119 -1.60 3.33 -8.63
CA ALA A 119 -0.89 4.52 -8.17
C ALA A 119 0.51 4.19 -7.65
N TRP A 120 0.68 3.07 -6.94
CA TRP A 120 1.99 2.61 -6.50
C TRP A 120 2.92 2.21 -7.65
N VAL A 121 2.39 1.56 -8.69
CA VAL A 121 3.17 1.26 -9.90
C VAL A 121 3.64 2.57 -10.56
N LEU A 122 2.80 3.60 -10.62
CA LEU A 122 3.19 4.92 -11.12
C LEU A 122 4.29 5.57 -10.26
N VAL A 123 4.21 5.47 -8.93
CA VAL A 123 5.25 5.96 -8.02
C VAL A 123 6.59 5.24 -8.28
N ALA A 124 6.56 3.92 -8.45
CA ALA A 124 7.76 3.14 -8.75
C ALA A 124 8.36 3.51 -10.10
N TRP A 125 7.52 3.59 -11.14
CA TRP A 125 7.90 4.03 -12.47
C TRP A 125 8.58 5.39 -12.43
N HIS A 126 7.94 6.37 -11.79
CA HIS A 126 8.45 7.73 -11.69
C HIS A 126 9.80 7.78 -10.97
N ASP A 127 9.96 7.06 -9.85
CA ASP A 127 11.23 7.01 -9.12
C ASP A 127 12.36 6.36 -9.94
N LEU A 128 12.05 5.39 -10.80
CA LEU A 128 13.03 4.77 -11.70
C LEU A 128 13.38 5.67 -12.89
N THR A 129 12.43 6.40 -13.44
CA THR A 129 12.66 7.29 -14.60
C THR A 129 13.27 8.64 -14.25
N GLU A 130 13.01 9.16 -13.04
CA GLU A 130 13.57 10.44 -12.58
C GLU A 130 15.00 10.31 -12.09
N ARG A 131 15.48 9.10 -11.77
CA ARG A 131 16.91 8.86 -11.52
C ARG A 131 17.63 9.11 -12.83
N PRO A 132 18.42 10.19 -12.97
CA PRO A 132 19.23 10.37 -14.15
C PRO A 132 20.12 9.13 -14.28
N HIS A 133 20.22 8.55 -15.47
CA HIS A 133 21.34 7.69 -15.80
C HIS A 133 22.60 8.54 -15.61
N GLY A 134 23.18 8.43 -14.43
CA GLY A 134 24.17 9.35 -13.91
C GLY A 134 25.34 8.56 -13.37
N ARG A 135 26.32 8.37 -14.26
CA ARG A 135 27.76 8.25 -13.97
C ARG A 135 28.20 7.05 -13.13
N SER A 136 28.66 6.03 -13.83
CA SER A 136 30.01 5.47 -13.63
C SER A 136 30.76 5.56 -14.95
#